data_AF-A0A523FXW8-F1
#
_entry.id   AF-A0A523FXW8-F1
#
_cell.length_a   1.000
_cell.length_b   1.000
_cell.length_c   1.000
_cell.angle_alpha   90.00
_cell.angle_beta   90.00
_cell.angle_gamma   90.00
#
_symmetry.space_group_name_H-M   'P 1'
#
loop_
_entity.id
_entity.type
_entity.pdbx_description
1 polymer ?
#
loop_
_entity_poly.entity_id
_entity_poly.type
_entity_poly.pdbx_seq_one_letter_code
_entity_poly.pdbx_strand_id
1 'polypeptide(L)'
;MATNFHDTGIARQWRGAVWQCCVISACAALLLLMLPRAAGSADPQGLGEELIVHYSTIDGSTGFVLDRSHDEPVLKFDSSLEMFILQDVPGPRGDTIYKLDNGFAVLRHTNLGGMILFDDLRPEGRPVMRDRVALRLTLPRRFPAQVKARAAVISKEISDLLGSEVVFEAEWEAIPSRLGTATLADAVELTGIALKRLAEDDLARDVLAAHLRRVTFQAGDVVDARLINHTLAITFVWTQGMHGRFSSDALVRLLEAAL
;
A
#
# COMPACT_ATOMS: atom_id res chain seq x y z
N MET A 1 -59.34 -6.05 -32.44
CA MET A 1 -59.89 -5.66 -33.75
C MET A 1 -58.99 -4.53 -34.26
N ALA A 2 -57.87 -4.88 -34.89
CA ALA A 2 -57.64 -4.81 -36.34
C ALA A 2 -57.61 -3.35 -36.83
N THR A 3 -56.47 -2.79 -37.28
CA THR A 3 -55.83 -3.17 -38.54
C THR A 3 -54.38 -2.66 -38.65
N ASN A 4 -53.54 -3.48 -39.30
CA ASN A 4 -52.20 -3.20 -39.81
C ASN A 4 -52.27 -2.65 -41.26
N PHE A 5 -51.23 -1.94 -41.72
CA PHE A 5 -50.55 -2.09 -43.05
C PHE A 5 -49.42 -1.01 -43.14
N HIS A 6 -48.13 -1.39 -43.23
CA HIS A 6 -47.26 -1.47 -44.45
C HIS A 6 -47.09 -0.13 -45.20
N ASP A 7 -45.97 0.29 -45.78
CA ASP A 7 -44.61 -0.21 -46.06
C ASP A 7 -43.90 0.93 -46.85
N THR A 8 -42.57 1.07 -46.75
CA THR A 8 -41.57 1.64 -47.71
C THR A 8 -40.28 1.88 -46.90
N GLY A 9 -39.17 1.14 -47.05
CA GLY A 9 -38.36 0.96 -48.25
C GLY A 9 -37.40 2.16 -48.39
N ILE A 10 -36.09 2.06 -48.10
CA ILE A 10 -34.95 1.93 -49.04
C ILE A 10 -33.69 1.94 -48.13
N ALA A 11 -32.88 0.89 -47.95
CA ALA A 11 -31.94 0.22 -48.85
C ALA A 11 -30.62 0.98 -49.16
N ARG A 12 -29.50 0.40 -48.65
CA ARG A 12 -28.13 0.33 -49.22
C ARG A 12 -27.39 1.69 -49.39
N GLN A 13 -26.06 1.81 -49.32
CA GLN A 13 -25.06 0.95 -49.94
C GLN A 13 -23.63 1.35 -49.48
N TRP A 14 -22.80 0.33 -49.38
CA TRP A 14 -21.33 0.36 -49.30
C TRP A 14 -20.68 0.85 -50.61
N ARG A 15 -19.49 1.47 -50.51
CA ARG A 15 -18.33 1.45 -51.45
C ARG A 15 -17.24 2.36 -50.87
N GLY A 16 -16.04 1.88 -50.54
CA GLY A 16 -14.88 1.72 -51.46
C GLY A 16 -14.01 2.99 -51.38
N ALA A 17 -12.68 3.04 -51.49
CA ALA A 17 -11.61 2.12 -51.88
C ALA A 17 -10.29 2.78 -51.36
N VAL A 18 -9.36 2.02 -50.75
CA VAL A 18 -8.07 1.61 -51.35
C VAL A 18 -7.41 2.66 -52.24
N TRP A 19 -6.33 3.29 -51.78
CA TRP A 19 -5.24 3.77 -52.63
C TRP A 19 -3.88 3.45 -51.97
N GLN A 20 -3.06 2.75 -52.74
CA GLN A 20 -1.73 2.25 -52.41
C GLN A 20 -0.73 2.82 -53.43
N CYS A 21 0.53 2.86 -53.01
CA CYS A 21 1.77 2.92 -53.81
C CYS A 21 2.30 4.29 -54.28
N CYS A 22 3.55 4.53 -53.89
CA CYS A 22 4.73 4.93 -54.68
C CYS A 22 5.65 5.81 -53.79
N VAL A 23 6.98 5.70 -53.71
CA VAL A 23 7.99 5.01 -54.53
C VAL A 23 9.28 4.92 -53.69
N ILE A 24 10.05 3.86 -53.96
CA ILE A 24 11.40 3.56 -53.49
C ILE A 24 12.40 4.60 -54.03
N SER A 25 13.34 5.08 -53.22
CA SER A 25 14.59 5.63 -53.75
C SER A 25 15.77 5.30 -52.83
N ALA A 26 16.73 4.60 -53.39
CA ALA A 26 17.98 4.20 -52.78
C ALA A 26 19.09 5.19 -53.14
N CYS A 27 19.85 5.66 -52.15
CA CYS A 27 21.18 6.22 -52.36
C CYS A 27 22.15 5.59 -51.36
N ALA A 28 23.09 4.84 -51.92
CA ALA A 28 24.27 4.30 -51.26
C ALA A 28 25.32 5.38 -51.00
N ALA A 29 26.31 5.01 -50.18
CA ALA A 29 27.56 5.69 -49.85
C ALA A 29 27.52 6.67 -48.66
N LEU A 30 27.99 6.23 -47.50
CA LEU A 30 29.41 6.43 -47.14
C LEU A 30 29.78 5.60 -45.90
N LEU A 31 30.74 4.70 -46.11
CA LEU A 31 31.38 3.87 -45.11
C LEU A 31 32.60 4.64 -44.57
N LEU A 32 32.50 5.26 -43.39
CA LEU A 32 33.68 5.68 -42.62
C LEU A 32 33.33 5.93 -41.14
N LEU A 33 34.17 5.37 -40.27
CA LEU A 33 34.27 5.57 -38.80
C LEU A 33 33.35 4.70 -37.92
N MET A 34 33.52 3.38 -38.05
CA MET A 34 33.48 2.47 -36.91
C MET A 34 34.72 2.69 -36.03
N LEU A 35 34.65 3.68 -35.15
CA LEU A 35 35.44 3.70 -33.92
C LEU A 35 34.50 3.30 -32.79
N PRO A 36 34.81 2.29 -31.97
CA PRO A 36 34.09 2.13 -30.72
C PRO A 36 34.38 3.40 -29.93
N ARG A 37 33.38 4.27 -29.80
CA ARG A 37 33.37 5.25 -28.73
C ARG A 37 33.36 4.40 -27.48
N ALA A 38 34.52 4.23 -26.86
CA ALA A 38 34.61 3.85 -25.47
C ALA A 38 33.86 4.95 -24.71
N ALA A 39 32.53 4.81 -24.65
CA ALA A 39 31.80 5.30 -23.52
C ALA A 39 32.52 4.66 -22.36
N GLY A 40 33.29 5.46 -21.63
CA GLY A 40 33.62 5.10 -20.27
C GLY A 40 32.28 4.77 -19.65
N SER A 41 32.04 3.46 -19.46
CA SER A 41 31.10 3.01 -18.46
C SER A 41 31.64 3.61 -17.18
N ALA A 42 31.16 4.81 -16.85
CA ALA A 42 31.06 5.21 -15.46
C ALA A 42 30.25 4.08 -14.86
N ASP A 43 30.99 3.14 -14.29
CA ASP A 43 30.44 2.06 -13.51
C ASP A 43 29.58 2.74 -12.45
N PRO A 44 28.26 2.52 -12.37
CA PRO A 44 27.50 2.91 -11.21
C PRO A 44 27.83 1.91 -10.08
N GLN A 45 29.11 1.72 -9.79
CA GLN A 45 29.61 1.07 -8.58
C GLN A 45 29.23 2.01 -7.43
N GLY A 46 28.01 1.78 -6.92
CA GLY A 46 27.41 2.49 -5.79
C GLY A 46 25.88 2.36 -5.70
N LEU A 47 25.17 1.98 -6.78
CA LEU A 47 23.70 1.85 -6.76
C LEU A 47 23.20 0.49 -6.24
N GLY A 48 24.09 -0.49 -6.09
CA GLY A 48 23.79 -1.79 -5.49
C GLY A 48 23.98 -1.83 -3.96
N GLU A 49 24.45 -0.74 -3.35
CA GLU A 49 24.68 -0.66 -1.90
C GLU A 49 23.35 -0.50 -1.16
N GLU A 50 22.75 -1.67 -1.00
CA GLU A 50 21.82 -2.04 0.05
C GLU A 50 20.44 -1.38 -0.10
N LEU A 51 19.62 -2.04 -0.92
CA LEU A 51 18.20 -1.72 -1.05
C LEU A 51 17.45 -1.91 0.28
N ILE A 52 18.00 -2.70 1.21
CA ILE A 52 17.34 -3.14 2.44
C ILE A 52 18.24 -2.84 3.63
N VAL A 53 17.96 -1.75 4.34
CA VAL A 53 18.86 -1.22 5.37
C VAL A 53 18.07 -0.88 6.62
N HIS A 54 18.66 -1.14 7.78
CA HIS A 54 18.18 -0.59 9.03
C HIS A 54 18.83 0.77 9.31
N TYR A 55 18.01 1.70 9.79
CA TYR A 55 18.40 3.04 10.17
C TYR A 55 18.02 3.29 11.62
N SER A 56 18.81 4.11 12.31
CA SER A 56 18.47 4.60 13.64
C SER A 56 18.84 6.07 13.80
N THR A 57 18.11 6.75 14.70
CA THR A 57 18.50 8.07 15.18
C THR A 57 19.78 7.98 16.00
N ILE A 58 20.55 9.07 16.06
CA ILE A 58 21.83 9.11 16.81
C ILE A 58 21.64 8.77 18.30
N ASP A 59 20.50 9.16 18.87
CA ASP A 59 20.14 8.86 20.26
C ASP A 59 19.57 7.45 20.48
N GLY A 60 19.39 6.66 19.42
CA GLY A 60 18.81 5.32 19.46
C GLY A 60 17.33 5.26 19.80
N SER A 61 16.65 6.41 19.90
CA SER A 61 15.22 6.48 20.27
C SER A 61 14.28 5.94 19.21
N THR A 62 14.70 5.94 17.94
CA THR A 62 13.87 5.45 16.83
C THR A 62 14.72 4.66 15.85
N GLY A 63 14.29 3.42 15.59
CA GLY A 63 14.88 2.51 14.61
C GLY A 63 13.83 2.02 13.61
N PHE A 64 14.26 1.79 12.37
CA PHE A 64 13.38 1.27 11.32
C PHE A 64 14.16 0.56 10.21
N VAL A 65 13.49 -0.35 9.50
CA VAL A 65 13.96 -0.93 8.25
C VAL A 65 13.32 -0.20 7.08
N LEU A 66 14.12 0.20 6.10
CA LEU A 66 13.67 0.65 4.79
C LEU A 66 14.07 -0.37 3.73
N ASP A 67 13.08 -0.94 3.06
CA ASP A 67 13.21 -1.92 1.99
C ASP A 67 12.77 -1.32 0.65
N ARG A 68 13.74 -0.97 -0.18
CA ARG A 68 13.58 -0.43 -1.54
C ARG A 68 13.70 -1.52 -2.62
N SER A 69 13.64 -2.79 -2.23
CA SER A 69 13.73 -3.93 -3.17
C SER A 69 12.37 -4.36 -3.75
N HIS A 70 11.28 -3.76 -3.27
CA HIS A 70 9.94 -3.86 -3.83
C HIS A 70 9.70 -2.75 -4.86
N ASP A 71 8.64 -2.89 -5.66
CA ASP A 71 8.26 -1.88 -6.65
C ASP A 71 7.93 -0.53 -5.98
N GLU A 72 7.25 -0.57 -4.83
CA GLU A 72 7.08 0.58 -3.93
C GLU A 72 7.88 0.33 -2.64
N PRO A 73 8.68 1.29 -2.14
CA PRO A 73 9.46 1.12 -0.92
C PRO A 73 8.60 0.78 0.30
N VAL A 74 9.10 -0.08 1.17
CA VAL A 74 8.40 -0.49 2.39
C VAL A 74 9.20 -0.05 3.62
N LEU A 75 8.51 0.56 4.57
CA LEU A 75 9.05 1.01 5.84
C LEU A 75 8.45 0.21 6.98
N LYS A 76 9.28 -0.25 7.92
CA LYS A 76 8.83 -0.84 9.19
C LYS A 76 9.61 -0.26 10.35
N PHE A 77 8.93 0.42 11.27
CA PHE A 77 9.53 0.83 12.53
C PHE A 77 9.74 -0.35 13.47
N ASP A 78 10.78 -0.29 14.29
CA ASP A 78 11.06 -1.31 15.32
C ASP A 78 9.94 -1.36 16.37
N SER A 79 9.35 -0.22 16.68
CA SER A 79 8.26 -0.06 17.66
C SER A 79 6.87 -0.45 17.14
N SER A 80 6.72 -0.64 15.84
CA SER A 80 5.43 -0.92 15.22
C SER A 80 5.41 -2.30 14.55
N LEU A 81 4.25 -2.96 14.58
CA LEU A 81 3.99 -4.15 13.77
C LEU A 81 3.61 -3.79 12.32
N GLU A 82 3.25 -2.54 12.06
CA GLU A 82 2.82 -2.08 10.75
C GLU A 82 3.99 -1.93 9.78
N MET A 83 3.74 -2.36 8.55
CA MET A 83 4.61 -2.14 7.40
C MET A 83 3.92 -1.15 6.48
N PHE A 84 4.55 0.01 6.30
CA PHE A 84 4.03 1.10 5.50
C PHE A 84 4.56 0.96 4.08
N ILE A 85 3.65 0.94 3.11
CA ILE A 85 4.01 1.11 1.70
C ILE A 85 4.17 2.61 1.47
N LEU A 86 5.29 2.98 0.87
CA LEU A 86 5.67 4.36 0.67
C LEU A 86 5.55 4.76 -0.79
N GLN A 87 5.03 5.95 -1.02
CA GLN A 87 5.16 6.61 -2.30
C GLN A 87 6.52 7.32 -2.37
N ASP A 88 7.28 7.12 -3.43
CA ASP A 88 8.49 7.87 -3.72
C ASP A 88 8.18 9.10 -4.60
N VAL A 89 8.60 10.28 -4.14
CA VAL A 89 8.34 11.55 -4.83
C VAL A 89 9.65 12.32 -5.01
N PRO A 90 9.96 12.84 -6.22
CA PRO A 90 11.12 13.70 -6.41
C PRO A 90 11.07 14.93 -5.49
N GLY A 91 12.14 15.11 -4.72
CA GLY A 91 12.36 16.25 -3.84
C GLY A 91 13.28 17.31 -4.46
N PRO A 92 13.45 18.45 -3.78
CA PRO A 92 14.39 19.49 -4.22
C PRO A 92 15.82 18.94 -4.35
N ARG A 93 16.58 19.45 -5.34
CA ARG A 93 18.00 19.12 -5.55
C ARG A 93 18.32 17.63 -5.81
N GLY A 94 17.34 16.88 -6.31
CA GLY A 94 17.51 15.46 -6.62
C GLY A 94 17.32 14.54 -5.42
N ASP A 95 16.77 15.05 -4.32
CA ASP A 95 16.37 14.23 -3.18
C ASP A 95 15.17 13.34 -3.54
N THR A 96 14.92 12.33 -2.73
CA THR A 96 13.69 11.53 -2.76
C THR A 96 12.94 11.73 -1.45
N ILE A 97 11.65 12.09 -1.54
CA ILE A 97 10.75 12.17 -0.40
C ILE A 97 9.89 10.91 -0.41
N TYR A 98 9.93 10.15 0.66
CA TYR A 98 9.03 9.03 0.86
C TYR A 98 7.83 9.47 1.69
N LYS A 99 6.64 9.17 1.18
CA LYS A 99 5.37 9.54 1.81
C LYS A 99 4.57 8.32 2.19
N LEU A 100 3.84 8.44 3.29
CA LEU A 100 2.77 7.51 3.66
C LEU A 100 1.59 7.67 2.70
N ASP A 101 0.65 6.73 2.75
CA ASP A 101 -0.58 6.75 1.95
C ASP A 101 -1.48 7.97 2.24
N ASN A 102 -1.41 8.52 3.44
CA ASN A 102 -2.06 9.77 3.83
C ASN A 102 -1.35 11.04 3.27
N GLY A 103 -0.24 10.87 2.54
CA GLY A 103 0.51 11.95 1.91
C GLY A 103 1.55 12.64 2.79
N PHE A 104 1.65 12.30 4.08
CA PHE A 104 2.68 12.84 4.95
C PHE A 104 4.06 12.31 4.56
N ALA A 105 5.04 13.22 4.49
CA ALA A 105 6.43 12.83 4.31
C ALA A 105 6.94 12.20 5.59
N VAL A 106 7.43 10.96 5.50
CA VAL A 106 8.01 10.23 6.65
C VAL A 106 9.53 10.14 6.53
N LEU A 107 10.06 10.12 5.30
CA LEU A 107 11.51 10.08 5.09
C LEU A 107 11.92 11.01 3.95
N ARG A 108 13.12 11.57 4.06
CA ARG A 108 13.82 12.23 2.96
C ARG A 108 15.20 11.62 2.79
N HIS A 109 15.41 11.03 1.64
CA HIS A 109 16.71 10.58 1.18
C HIS A 109 17.36 11.70 0.36
N THR A 110 18.45 12.24 0.87
CA THR A 110 19.19 13.31 0.21
C THR A 110 20.00 12.75 -0.95
N ASN A 111 20.23 13.56 -1.99
CA ASN A 111 21.11 13.20 -3.11
C ASN A 111 22.57 12.95 -2.67
N LEU A 112 22.95 13.38 -1.46
CA LEU A 112 24.25 13.10 -0.84
C LEU A 112 24.28 11.78 -0.06
N GLY A 113 23.21 10.98 -0.07
CA GLY A 113 23.10 9.68 0.59
C GLY A 113 22.70 9.72 2.07
N GLY A 114 22.49 10.92 2.64
CA GLY A 114 21.92 11.08 3.98
C GLY A 114 20.42 10.80 4.03
N MET A 115 19.91 10.40 5.19
CA MET A 115 18.49 10.13 5.43
C MET A 115 17.98 10.98 6.59
N ILE A 116 16.79 11.55 6.43
CA ILE A 116 16.09 12.34 7.44
C ILE A 116 14.74 11.69 7.71
N LEU A 117 14.43 11.42 8.98
CA LEU A 117 13.14 10.92 9.47
C LEU A 117 12.27 12.09 9.92
N PHE A 118 11.02 12.12 9.47
CA PHE A 118 9.98 13.01 9.98
C PHE A 118 8.96 12.17 10.75
N ASP A 119 8.69 12.57 11.99
CA ASP A 119 7.72 11.93 12.87
C ASP A 119 6.93 13.00 13.65
N ASP A 120 5.83 12.61 14.29
CA ASP A 120 4.94 13.55 14.99
C ASP A 120 5.63 14.25 16.17
N LEU A 121 6.67 13.64 16.74
CA LEU A 121 7.44 14.22 17.85
C LEU A 121 8.44 15.27 17.37
N ARG A 122 8.89 15.15 16.12
CA ARG A 122 9.96 15.94 15.50
C ARG A 122 9.61 16.22 14.03
N PRO A 123 8.58 17.05 13.76
CA PRO A 123 8.16 17.37 12.40
C PRO A 123 9.22 18.15 11.60
N GLU A 124 10.20 18.78 12.27
CA GLU A 124 11.35 19.42 11.64
C GLU A 124 12.33 18.43 11.00
N GLY A 125 12.24 17.15 11.36
CA GLY A 125 13.05 16.07 10.85
C GLY A 125 14.35 15.84 11.64
N ARG A 126 14.73 14.57 11.77
CA ARG A 126 15.96 14.15 12.44
C ARG A 126 16.86 13.34 11.50
N PRO A 127 18.18 13.58 11.49
CA PRO A 127 19.08 12.73 10.73
C PRO A 127 19.11 11.33 11.32
N VAL A 128 19.12 10.33 10.44
CA VAL A 128 19.26 8.92 10.81
C VAL A 128 20.44 8.31 10.09
N MET A 129 21.09 7.36 10.77
CA MET A 129 22.29 6.70 10.30
C MET A 129 21.97 5.25 9.98
N ARG A 130 22.60 4.73 8.93
CA ARG A 130 22.62 3.28 8.67
C ARG A 130 23.39 2.61 9.80
N ASP A 131 22.87 1.52 10.34
CA ASP A 131 23.52 0.80 11.44
C ASP A 131 23.73 -0.70 11.16
N ARG A 132 22.84 -1.36 10.39
CA ARG A 132 22.96 -2.77 10.01
C ARG A 132 22.23 -3.09 8.71
N VAL A 133 22.66 -4.19 8.09
CA VAL A 133 21.94 -4.91 7.04
C VAL A 133 20.59 -5.38 7.58
N ALA A 134 19.53 -5.31 6.78
CA ALA A 134 18.22 -5.81 7.13
C ALA A 134 17.71 -6.88 6.16
N LEU A 135 16.77 -7.71 6.63
CA LEU A 135 16.08 -8.69 5.81
C LEU A 135 14.93 -8.04 5.05
N ARG A 136 14.61 -8.60 3.87
CA ARG A 136 13.47 -8.17 3.06
C ARG A 136 12.18 -8.20 3.88
N LEU A 137 11.46 -7.09 3.88
CA LEU A 137 10.17 -6.95 4.54
C LEU A 137 9.13 -7.73 3.74
N THR A 138 8.51 -8.71 4.39
CA THR A 138 7.46 -9.54 3.82
C THR A 138 6.42 -9.84 4.88
N LEU A 139 5.17 -10.05 4.45
CA LEU A 139 4.10 -10.44 5.35
C LEU A 139 4.43 -11.77 6.04
N PRO A 140 4.38 -11.84 7.39
CA PRO A 140 4.61 -13.08 8.11
C PRO A 140 3.64 -14.16 7.65
N ARG A 141 4.16 -15.36 7.39
CA ARG A 141 3.33 -16.51 7.07
C ARG A 141 2.48 -16.90 8.29
N ARG A 142 1.18 -17.04 8.07
CA ARG A 142 0.20 -17.47 9.09
C ARG A 142 -0.70 -18.55 8.51
N PHE A 143 -1.18 -19.44 9.37
CA PHE A 143 -2.24 -20.39 9.04
C PHE A 143 -3.61 -19.85 9.48
N PRO A 144 -4.72 -20.22 8.82
CA PRO A 144 -6.07 -19.75 9.16
C PRO A 144 -6.42 -19.83 10.65
N ALA A 145 -6.14 -20.97 11.30
CA ALA A 145 -6.36 -21.15 12.73
C ALA A 145 -5.57 -20.15 13.60
N GLN A 146 -4.35 -19.77 13.19
CA GLN A 146 -3.55 -18.77 13.89
C GLN A 146 -4.12 -17.36 13.72
N VAL A 147 -4.64 -17.05 12.52
CA VAL A 147 -5.32 -15.76 12.26
C VAL A 147 -6.58 -15.65 13.10
N LYS A 148 -7.43 -16.68 13.11
CA LYS A 148 -8.63 -16.74 13.96
C LYS A 148 -8.30 -16.57 15.44
N ALA A 149 -7.30 -17.31 15.93
CA ALA A 149 -6.87 -17.19 17.33
C ALA A 149 -6.40 -15.78 17.67
N ARG A 150 -5.63 -15.15 16.78
CA ARG A 150 -5.15 -13.77 16.98
C ARG A 150 -6.28 -12.75 16.89
N ALA A 151 -7.22 -12.91 15.97
CA ALA A 151 -8.41 -12.07 15.86
C ALA A 151 -9.25 -12.13 17.15
N ALA A 152 -9.39 -13.30 17.77
CA ALA A 152 -10.08 -13.44 19.05
C ALA A 152 -9.37 -12.69 20.20
N VAL A 153 -8.02 -12.70 20.21
CA VAL A 153 -7.24 -11.92 21.19
C VAL A 153 -7.47 -10.42 20.99
N ILE A 154 -7.35 -9.93 19.75
CA ILE A 154 -7.57 -8.50 19.43
C ILE A 154 -9.02 -8.09 19.74
N SER A 155 -10.00 -8.90 19.36
CA SER A 155 -11.42 -8.70 19.66
C SER A 155 -11.67 -8.53 21.15
N LYS A 156 -11.05 -9.37 22.00
CA LYS A 156 -11.11 -9.22 23.44
C LYS A 156 -10.46 -7.91 23.92
N GLU A 157 -9.24 -7.61 23.46
CA GLU A 157 -8.53 -6.38 23.84
C GLU A 157 -9.35 -5.12 23.48
N ILE A 158 -9.99 -5.09 22.31
CA ILE A 158 -10.88 -3.99 21.91
C ILE A 158 -12.15 -3.97 22.76
N SER A 159 -12.76 -5.12 23.04
CA SER A 159 -13.97 -5.18 23.86
C SER A 159 -13.72 -4.66 25.28
N ASP A 160 -12.59 -5.05 25.88
CA ASP A 160 -12.16 -4.60 27.19
C ASP A 160 -11.91 -3.08 27.20
N LEU A 161 -11.31 -2.54 26.13
CA LEU A 161 -11.05 -1.11 25.99
C LEU A 161 -12.32 -0.26 25.82
N LEU A 162 -13.31 -0.78 25.08
CA LEU A 162 -14.56 -0.06 24.80
C LEU A 162 -15.64 -0.30 25.87
N GLY A 163 -15.49 -1.30 26.74
CA GLY A 163 -16.52 -1.70 27.70
C GLY A 163 -17.77 -2.31 27.05
N SER A 164 -17.68 -2.72 25.78
CA SER A 164 -18.77 -3.34 25.02
C SER A 164 -18.23 -4.47 24.14
N GLU A 165 -19.00 -5.53 23.95
CA GLU A 165 -18.56 -6.67 23.14
C GLU A 165 -18.38 -6.28 21.66
N VAL A 166 -17.18 -6.52 21.14
CA VAL A 166 -16.82 -6.36 19.73
C VAL A 166 -16.24 -7.67 19.20
N VAL A 167 -16.95 -8.32 18.29
CA VAL A 167 -16.54 -9.61 17.70
C VAL A 167 -15.86 -9.42 16.35
N PHE A 168 -14.72 -10.06 16.16
CA PHE A 168 -14.03 -10.12 14.86
C PHE A 168 -14.42 -11.40 14.12
N GLU A 169 -14.89 -11.27 12.88
CA GLU A 169 -15.39 -12.37 12.07
C GLU A 169 -14.83 -12.33 10.65
N ALA A 170 -14.59 -13.51 10.08
CA ALA A 170 -14.23 -13.68 8.68
C ALA A 170 -14.54 -15.11 8.27
N GLU A 171 -14.55 -15.36 6.96
CA GLU A 171 -14.46 -16.71 6.41
C GLU A 171 -13.00 -17.20 6.46
N TRP A 172 -12.49 -17.50 7.66
CA TRP A 172 -11.06 -17.76 7.92
C TRP A 172 -10.43 -18.80 6.99
N GLU A 173 -11.21 -19.83 6.62
CA GLU A 173 -10.77 -20.96 5.80
C GLU A 173 -11.06 -20.78 4.30
N ALA A 174 -11.82 -19.76 3.90
CA ALA A 174 -12.21 -19.55 2.50
C ALA A 174 -11.12 -18.91 1.65
N ILE A 175 -10.04 -18.40 2.28
CA ILE A 175 -8.97 -17.69 1.58
C ILE A 175 -8.01 -18.69 0.92
N PRO A 176 -7.91 -18.74 -0.42
CA PRO A 176 -7.36 -19.89 -1.14
C PRO A 176 -5.82 -19.91 -1.24
N SER A 177 -5.09 -19.02 -0.56
CA SER A 177 -3.64 -18.91 -0.73
C SER A 177 -2.89 -18.44 0.52
N ARG A 178 -1.61 -18.81 0.60
CA ARG A 178 -0.70 -18.37 1.67
C ARG A 178 -0.52 -16.86 1.72
N LEU A 179 -0.46 -16.22 0.54
CA LEU A 179 -0.40 -14.76 0.44
C LEU A 179 -1.68 -14.14 0.99
N GLY A 180 -2.84 -14.67 0.60
CA GLY A 180 -4.13 -14.19 1.07
C GLY A 180 -4.33 -14.36 2.58
N THR A 181 -3.92 -15.49 3.16
CA THR A 181 -3.95 -15.66 4.62
C THR A 181 -3.03 -14.67 5.33
N ALA A 182 -1.87 -14.36 4.74
CA ALA A 182 -0.96 -13.37 5.29
C ALA A 182 -1.55 -11.95 5.21
N THR A 183 -2.17 -11.57 4.08
CA THR A 183 -2.88 -10.28 3.94
C THR A 183 -4.05 -10.17 4.92
N LEU A 184 -4.85 -11.23 5.11
CA LEU A 184 -5.93 -11.24 6.10
C LEU A 184 -5.40 -11.05 7.52
N ALA A 185 -4.35 -11.80 7.89
CA ALA A 185 -3.74 -11.70 9.22
C ALA A 185 -3.30 -10.27 9.53
N ASP A 186 -2.74 -9.63 8.53
CA ASP A 186 -2.16 -8.32 8.59
C ASP A 186 -3.23 -7.20 8.57
N ALA A 187 -4.32 -7.38 7.83
CA ALA A 187 -5.52 -6.54 7.92
C ALA A 187 -6.18 -6.60 9.30
N VAL A 188 -6.25 -7.79 9.91
CA VAL A 188 -6.76 -7.98 11.28
C VAL A 188 -5.91 -7.22 12.29
N GLU A 189 -4.58 -7.32 12.20
CA GLU A 189 -3.67 -6.58 13.10
C GLU A 189 -3.81 -5.07 12.95
N LEU A 190 -3.82 -4.54 11.72
CA LEU A 190 -3.94 -3.09 11.52
C LEU A 190 -5.29 -2.53 11.95
N THR A 191 -6.35 -3.32 11.80
CA THR A 191 -7.66 -2.93 12.32
C THR A 191 -7.62 -2.83 13.85
N GLY A 192 -6.96 -3.78 14.52
CA GLY A 192 -6.74 -3.71 15.96
C GLY A 192 -5.92 -2.48 16.36
N ILE A 193 -4.87 -2.15 15.62
CA ILE A 193 -4.05 -0.95 15.86
C ILE A 193 -4.88 0.32 15.68
N ALA A 194 -5.62 0.44 14.57
CA ALA A 194 -6.46 1.61 14.28
C ALA A 194 -7.54 1.84 15.34
N LEU A 195 -8.26 0.78 15.74
CA LEU A 195 -9.29 0.89 16.77
C LEU A 195 -8.72 1.24 18.15
N LYS A 196 -7.55 0.70 18.51
CA LYS A 196 -6.87 1.10 19.76
C LYS A 196 -6.47 2.56 19.74
N ARG A 197 -5.89 3.04 18.64
CA ARG A 197 -5.50 4.45 18.46
C ARG A 197 -6.72 5.38 18.57
N LEU A 198 -7.84 5.06 17.91
CA LEU A 198 -9.06 5.85 18.05
C LEU A 198 -9.57 5.89 19.50
N ALA A 199 -9.49 4.77 20.20
CA ALA A 199 -9.94 4.68 21.58
C ALA A 199 -9.00 5.36 22.61
N GLU A 200 -7.86 5.91 22.18
CA GLU A 200 -7.03 6.80 23.00
C GLU A 200 -7.71 8.17 23.21
N ASP A 201 -8.57 8.60 22.28
CA ASP A 201 -9.44 9.78 22.44
C ASP A 201 -10.76 9.38 23.11
N ASP A 202 -11.11 10.07 24.20
CA ASP A 202 -12.29 9.73 25.02
C ASP A 202 -13.60 9.85 24.23
N LEU A 203 -13.73 10.87 23.37
CA LEU A 203 -14.94 11.08 22.58
C LEU A 203 -15.08 10.00 21.50
N ALA A 204 -14.01 9.73 20.74
CA ALA A 204 -14.00 8.68 19.73
C ALA A 204 -14.24 7.31 20.37
N ARG A 205 -13.67 7.03 21.55
CA ARG A 205 -13.92 5.81 22.32
C ARG A 205 -15.40 5.65 22.66
N ASP A 206 -16.06 6.70 23.17
CA ASP A 206 -17.47 6.64 23.55
C ASP A 206 -18.38 6.40 22.34
N VAL A 207 -18.07 7.04 21.21
CA VAL A 207 -18.79 6.82 19.95
C VAL A 207 -18.56 5.38 19.44
N LEU A 208 -17.32 4.87 19.47
CA LEU A 208 -17.05 3.47 19.13
C LEU A 208 -17.77 2.50 20.07
N ALA A 209 -17.81 2.77 21.36
CA ALA A 209 -18.54 1.94 22.34
C ALA A 209 -20.06 1.96 22.10
N ALA A 210 -20.62 3.05 21.59
CA ALA A 210 -22.02 3.11 21.19
C ALA A 210 -22.30 2.38 19.86
N HIS A 211 -21.38 2.49 18.90
CA HIS A 211 -21.64 2.13 17.52
C HIS A 211 -20.94 0.88 17.01
N LEU A 212 -19.88 0.36 17.62
CA LEU A 212 -19.16 -0.82 17.11
C LEU A 212 -19.54 -2.08 17.89
N ARG A 213 -20.05 -3.10 17.19
CA ARG A 213 -20.35 -4.43 17.78
C ARG A 213 -19.66 -5.58 17.05
N ARG A 214 -19.34 -5.36 15.77
CA ARG A 214 -18.78 -6.40 14.91
C ARG A 214 -17.78 -5.80 13.94
N VAL A 215 -16.72 -6.54 13.67
CA VAL A 215 -15.78 -6.28 12.58
C VAL A 215 -15.78 -7.50 11.68
N THR A 216 -16.15 -7.34 10.41
CA THR A 216 -16.17 -8.43 9.44
C THR A 216 -15.09 -8.23 8.39
N PHE A 217 -14.27 -9.24 8.15
CA PHE A 217 -13.25 -9.24 7.09
C PHE A 217 -13.72 -10.09 5.92
N GLN A 218 -13.75 -9.50 4.73
CA GLN A 218 -14.15 -10.15 3.50
C GLN A 218 -13.15 -9.91 2.38
N ALA A 219 -12.92 -10.93 1.56
CA ALA A 219 -12.14 -10.77 0.35
C ALA A 219 -12.97 -10.04 -0.71
N GLY A 220 -12.36 -9.11 -1.44
CA GLY A 220 -12.98 -8.42 -2.57
C GLY A 220 -11.97 -7.94 -3.59
N ASP A 221 -12.45 -7.14 -4.55
CA ASP A 221 -11.64 -6.64 -5.68
C ASP A 221 -11.03 -5.26 -5.39
N VAL A 222 -11.55 -4.56 -4.38
CA VAL A 222 -11.10 -3.23 -3.96
C VAL A 222 -10.98 -3.19 -2.44
N VAL A 223 -9.95 -2.51 -1.94
CA VAL A 223 -9.79 -2.22 -0.52
C VAL A 223 -10.84 -1.18 -0.11
N ASP A 224 -11.75 -1.56 0.79
CA ASP A 224 -12.88 -0.72 1.21
C ASP A 224 -13.26 -0.99 2.66
N ALA A 225 -13.68 0.03 3.40
CA ALA A 225 -14.12 -0.11 4.79
C ALA A 225 -15.37 0.73 5.03
N ARG A 226 -16.37 0.18 5.71
CA ARG A 226 -17.62 0.88 6.01
C ARG A 226 -18.17 0.47 7.36
N LEU A 227 -18.58 1.45 8.15
CA LEU A 227 -19.31 1.24 9.40
C LEU A 227 -20.81 1.37 9.14
N ILE A 228 -21.54 0.25 9.17
CA ILE A 228 -22.99 0.22 8.91
C ILE A 228 -23.63 -0.74 9.91
N ASN A 229 -24.75 -0.34 10.54
CA ASN A 229 -25.52 -1.19 11.46
C ASN A 229 -24.64 -1.90 12.51
N HIS A 230 -23.79 -1.11 13.17
CA HIS A 230 -22.82 -1.58 14.16
C HIS A 230 -21.75 -2.58 13.69
N THR A 231 -21.60 -2.71 12.38
CA THR A 231 -20.64 -3.60 11.74
C THR A 231 -19.65 -2.79 10.92
N LEU A 232 -18.37 -2.88 11.29
CA LEU A 232 -17.27 -2.41 10.47
C LEU A 232 -16.92 -3.51 9.45
N ALA A 233 -17.40 -3.35 8.23
CA ALA A 233 -17.10 -4.26 7.13
C ALA A 233 -15.81 -3.83 6.45
N ILE A 234 -14.78 -4.67 6.54
CA ILE A 234 -13.46 -4.46 5.94
C ILE A 234 -13.30 -5.41 4.76
N THR A 235 -13.13 -4.83 3.59
CA THR A 235 -12.85 -5.54 2.34
C THR A 235 -11.36 -5.43 2.05
N PHE A 236 -10.71 -6.58 1.84
CA PHE A 236 -9.29 -6.66 1.52
C PHE A 236 -9.07 -7.43 0.21
N VAL A 237 -7.99 -7.12 -0.51
CA VAL A 237 -7.64 -7.73 -1.79
C VAL A 237 -6.50 -8.72 -1.59
N TRP A 238 -6.85 -9.99 -1.40
CA TRP A 238 -5.91 -11.04 -0.99
C TRP A 238 -4.80 -11.34 -2.01
N THR A 239 -4.97 -10.95 -3.29
CA THR A 239 -3.98 -11.13 -4.35
C THR A 239 -2.88 -10.07 -4.35
N GLN A 240 -3.07 -8.97 -3.62
CA GLN A 240 -2.18 -7.79 -3.64
C GLN A 240 -1.19 -7.73 -2.47
N GLY A 241 -1.15 -8.75 -1.60
CA GLY A 241 -0.19 -8.79 -0.51
C GLY A 241 -0.33 -7.61 0.44
N MET A 242 0.73 -6.82 0.61
CA MET A 242 0.74 -5.62 1.47
C MET A 242 -0.19 -4.51 0.95
N HIS A 243 -0.37 -4.37 -0.37
CA HIS A 243 -1.21 -3.33 -0.97
C HIS A 243 -2.71 -3.66 -0.85
N GLY A 244 -3.03 -4.92 -0.55
CA GLY A 244 -4.40 -5.40 -0.48
C GLY A 244 -5.13 -5.08 0.82
N ARG A 245 -4.58 -4.21 1.68
CA ARG A 245 -5.16 -3.84 2.98
C ARG A 245 -5.09 -2.32 3.16
N PHE A 246 -5.88 -1.79 4.08
CA PHE A 246 -5.67 -0.43 4.57
C PHE A 246 -4.45 -0.35 5.47
N SER A 247 -3.79 0.80 5.50
CA SER A 247 -2.96 1.20 6.63
C SER A 247 -3.83 1.49 7.86
N SER A 248 -3.22 1.51 9.05
CA SER A 248 -3.94 1.88 10.27
C SER A 248 -4.38 3.35 10.22
N ASP A 249 -3.56 4.24 9.69
CA ASP A 249 -3.88 5.67 9.53
C ASP A 249 -5.06 5.90 8.58
N ALA A 250 -5.11 5.16 7.46
CA ALA A 250 -6.23 5.25 6.53
C ALA A 250 -7.55 4.77 7.17
N LEU A 251 -7.51 3.70 7.97
CA LEU A 251 -8.69 3.25 8.73
C LEU A 251 -9.12 4.26 9.79
N VAL A 252 -8.17 4.84 10.54
CA VAL A 252 -8.48 5.89 11.54
C VAL A 252 -9.21 7.04 10.87
N ARG A 253 -8.66 7.61 9.80
CA ARG A 253 -9.27 8.73 9.07
C ARG A 253 -10.65 8.39 8.49
N LEU A 254 -10.80 7.18 7.96
CA LEU A 254 -12.07 6.73 7.42
C LEU A 254 -13.14 6.64 8.52
N LEU A 255 -12.77 6.12 9.68
CA LEU A 255 -13.68 6.00 10.82
C LEU A 255 -14.00 7.38 11.41
N GLU A 256 -13.03 8.26 11.58
CA GLU A 256 -13.27 9.66 12.01
C GLU A 256 -14.26 10.40 11.10
N ALA A 257 -14.23 10.14 9.80
CA ALA A 257 -15.18 10.74 8.86
C ALA A 257 -16.59 10.11 8.91
N ALA A 258 -16.73 8.93 9.51
CA ALA A 258 -17.98 8.17 9.59
C ALA A 258 -18.67 8.27 10.97
N LEU A 259 -17.95 8.72 11.99
CA LEU A 259 -18.42 8.95 13.36
C LEU A 259 -18.97 10.38 13.53
#